data_AF-A0A146L574-F1
#
_entry.id   AF-A0A146L574-F1
#
_cell.length_a   1.000
_cell.length_b   1.000
_cell.length_c   1.000
_cell.angle_alpha   90.00
_cell.angle_beta   90.00
_cell.angle_gamma   90.00
#
_symmetry.space_group_name_H-M   'P 1'
#
loop_
_entity.id
_entity.type
_entity.pdbx_description
1 polymer ?
#
loop_
_entity_poly.entity_id
_entity_poly.type
_entity_poly.pdbx_seq_one_letter_code
_entity_poly.pdbx_strand_id
1 'polypeptide(L)'
;KNLNQFVFQKLDESLKAMEELNMVSWGQRPAIAMEVFFRKASRDYPGLQCENFPEFVELLSSDKKYDMVIGEFFFFQEHFSYLIHRFDALGVAFSSNPDFSWLNEMSGLPDNPAYMSHFFTDFSDKLTFYERVKNTL
;
A
#
# COMPACT_ATOMS: atom_id res chain seq x y z
N LYS A 1 24.46 8.77 10.14
CA LYS A 1 23.40 9.28 11.05
C LYS A 1 22.39 8.15 11.22
N ASN A 2 22.17 7.68 12.45
CA ASN A 2 21.34 6.53 12.78
C ASN A 2 19.92 6.70 12.20
N LEU A 3 19.57 5.89 11.21
CA LEU A 3 18.18 5.64 10.86
C LEU A 3 17.64 4.71 11.94
N ASN A 4 16.68 5.19 12.75
CA ASN A 4 15.92 4.32 13.63
C ASN A 4 15.03 3.45 12.75
N GLN A 5 15.55 2.31 12.30
CA GLN A 5 14.79 1.35 11.53
C GLN A 5 14.01 0.47 12.51
N PHE A 6 12.69 0.57 12.47
CA PHE A 6 11.80 -0.32 13.20
C PHE A 6 11.59 -1.58 12.37
N VAL A 7 11.98 -2.74 12.89
CA VAL A 7 11.73 -4.03 12.24
C VAL A 7 10.52 -4.64 12.91
N PHE A 8 9.41 -4.74 12.18
CA PHE A 8 8.19 -5.36 12.67
C PHE A 8 8.45 -6.83 13.04
N GLN A 9 8.12 -7.24 14.27
CA GLN A 9 8.20 -8.64 14.67
C GLN A 9 7.27 -9.47 13.78
N LYS A 10 7.75 -10.63 13.30
CA LYS A 10 7.10 -11.52 12.30
C LYS A 10 7.17 -11.09 10.82
N LEU A 11 8.06 -10.17 10.47
CA LEU A 11 8.30 -9.80 9.07
C LEU A 11 8.45 -11.03 8.15
N ASP A 12 9.19 -12.06 8.55
CA ASP A 12 9.40 -13.26 7.74
C ASP A 12 8.11 -14.10 7.51
N GLU A 13 7.20 -14.12 8.49
CA GLU A 13 5.90 -14.81 8.34
C GLU A 13 4.96 -14.00 7.43
N SER A 14 4.96 -12.67 7.58
CA SER A 14 4.22 -11.76 6.69
C SER A 14 4.77 -11.79 5.27
N LEU A 15 6.09 -11.87 5.09
CA LEU A 15 6.74 -11.99 3.79
C LEU A 15 6.37 -13.31 3.11
N LYS A 16 6.35 -14.43 3.83
CA LYS A 16 5.87 -15.73 3.28
C LYS A 16 4.40 -15.69 2.86
N ALA A 17 3.53 -15.06 3.66
CA ALA A 17 2.13 -14.88 3.29
C ALA A 17 1.96 -13.95 2.07
N MET A 18 2.84 -12.96 1.91
CA MET A 18 2.91 -12.07 0.74
C MET A 18 3.50 -12.76 -0.50
N GLU A 19 4.45 -13.69 -0.35
CA GLU A 19 5.01 -14.49 -1.44
C GLU A 19 3.94 -15.40 -2.09
N GLU A 20 2.97 -15.87 -1.31
CA GLU A 20 1.84 -16.65 -1.81
C GLU A 20 0.76 -15.78 -2.49
N LEU A 21 0.79 -14.45 -2.30
CA LEU A 21 -0.17 -13.50 -2.84
C LEU A 21 0.27 -12.99 -4.21
N ASN A 22 -0.13 -13.69 -5.27
CA ASN A 22 0.00 -13.18 -6.63
C ASN A 22 -1.05 -12.08 -6.91
N MET A 23 -0.59 -10.85 -7.17
CA MET A 23 -1.42 -9.68 -7.45
C MET A 23 -2.35 -9.82 -8.67
N VAL A 24 -1.94 -10.57 -9.70
CA VAL A 24 -2.79 -10.88 -10.86
C VAL A 24 -3.94 -11.79 -10.44
N SER A 25 -3.63 -12.85 -9.68
CA SER A 25 -4.67 -13.75 -9.16
C SER A 25 -5.63 -13.05 -8.20
N TRP A 26 -5.13 -12.03 -7.49
CA TRP A 26 -5.89 -11.20 -6.58
C TRP A 26 -6.80 -10.24 -7.36
N GLY A 27 -6.31 -9.62 -8.43
CA GLY A 27 -7.08 -8.76 -9.33
C GLY A 27 -8.18 -9.47 -10.12
N GLN A 28 -8.00 -10.76 -10.39
CA GLN A 28 -9.00 -11.61 -11.06
C GLN A 28 -10.14 -12.07 -10.11
N ARG A 29 -10.08 -11.75 -8.82
CA ARG A 29 -11.14 -12.13 -7.86
C ARG A 29 -12.40 -11.30 -8.09
N PRO A 30 -13.59 -11.87 -7.84
CA PRO A 30 -14.83 -11.10 -7.87
C PRO A 30 -14.77 -9.91 -6.90
N ALA A 31 -15.35 -8.77 -7.29
CA ALA A 31 -15.38 -7.56 -6.45
C ALA A 31 -15.92 -7.81 -5.03
N ILE A 32 -16.91 -8.70 -4.89
CA ILE A 32 -17.46 -9.10 -3.57
C ILE A 32 -16.39 -9.80 -2.72
N ALA A 33 -15.56 -10.67 -3.31
CA ALA A 33 -14.49 -11.34 -2.57
C ALA A 33 -13.42 -10.33 -2.11
N MET A 34 -13.14 -9.31 -2.93
CA MET A 34 -12.24 -8.22 -2.59
C MET A 34 -12.81 -7.34 -1.47
N GLU A 35 -14.10 -6.99 -1.54
CA GLU A 35 -14.77 -6.23 -0.48
C GLU A 35 -14.75 -6.99 0.85
N VAL A 36 -15.07 -8.29 0.82
CA VAL A 36 -15.00 -9.15 2.00
C VAL A 36 -13.57 -9.22 2.53
N PHE A 37 -12.57 -9.34 1.66
CA PHE A 37 -11.16 -9.33 2.06
C PHE A 37 -10.78 -8.02 2.76
N PHE A 38 -11.05 -6.84 2.18
CA PHE A 38 -10.72 -5.57 2.82
C PHE A 38 -11.42 -5.36 4.16
N ARG A 39 -12.70 -5.74 4.25
CA ARG A 39 -13.47 -5.65 5.51
C ARG A 39 -12.96 -6.62 6.58
N LYS A 40 -12.48 -7.80 6.16
CA LYS A 40 -11.96 -8.83 7.07
C LYS A 40 -10.50 -8.62 7.41
N ALA A 41 -9.68 -8.04 6.53
CA ALA A 41 -8.27 -7.79 6.77
C ALA A 41 -8.04 -7.02 8.09
N SER A 42 -8.86 -6.00 8.36
CA SER A 42 -8.81 -5.27 9.63
C SER A 42 -9.09 -6.15 10.88
N ARG A 43 -9.86 -7.23 10.74
CA ARG A 43 -10.18 -8.19 11.83
C ARG A 43 -9.23 -9.39 11.89
N ASP A 44 -8.81 -9.90 10.73
CA ASP A 44 -8.07 -11.14 10.54
C ASP A 44 -6.54 -10.96 10.67
N TYR A 45 -6.04 -9.71 10.66
CA TYR A 45 -4.66 -9.37 11.02
C TYR A 45 -4.57 -8.73 12.43
N PRO A 46 -5.02 -9.40 13.52
CA PRO A 46 -4.81 -8.90 14.87
C PRO A 46 -3.31 -8.89 15.19
N GLY A 47 -2.84 -7.82 15.82
CA GLY A 47 -1.42 -7.63 16.14
C GLY A 47 -0.73 -6.51 15.36
N LEU A 48 -1.37 -5.92 14.35
CA LEU A 48 -0.90 -4.67 13.72
C LEU A 48 -1.39 -3.39 14.42
N GLN A 49 -2.06 -3.55 15.57
CA GLN A 49 -2.49 -2.41 16.39
C GLN A 49 -1.25 -1.69 16.91
N CYS A 50 -1.12 -0.43 16.52
CA CYS A 50 -0.01 0.46 16.85
C CYS A 50 0.30 0.52 18.36
N GLU A 51 -0.73 0.35 19.21
CA GLU A 51 -0.64 0.34 20.67
C GLU A 51 0.17 -0.83 21.22
N ASN A 52 0.25 -1.95 20.48
CA ASN A 52 1.01 -3.13 20.88
C ASN A 52 2.52 -2.96 20.62
N PHE A 53 2.93 -1.91 19.92
CA PHE A 53 4.33 -1.61 19.60
C PHE A 53 4.82 -0.47 20.52
N PRO A 54 5.51 -0.78 21.63
CA PRO A 54 5.91 0.24 22.61
C PRO A 54 6.82 1.31 21.99
N GLU A 55 7.62 0.95 20.98
CA GLU A 55 8.47 1.89 20.25
C GLU A 55 7.65 2.89 19.43
N PHE A 56 6.54 2.46 18.85
CA PHE A 56 5.63 3.32 18.11
C PHE A 56 4.88 4.26 19.06
N VAL A 57 4.45 3.75 20.22
CA VAL A 57 3.83 4.56 21.28
C VAL A 57 4.82 5.60 21.82
N GLU A 58 6.08 5.24 22.04
CA GLU A 58 7.14 6.18 22.44
C GLU A 58 7.38 7.24 21.36
N LEU A 59 7.49 6.83 20.10
CA LEU A 59 7.65 7.74 18.96
C LEU A 59 6.51 8.77 18.91
N LEU A 60 5.26 8.32 19.03
CA LEU A 60 4.07 9.18 19.04
C LEU A 60 3.96 10.06 20.29
N SER A 61 4.47 9.60 21.43
CA SER A 61 4.45 10.36 22.68
C SER A 61 5.62 11.33 22.79
N SER A 62 6.63 11.18 21.93
CA SER A 62 7.83 12.02 21.98
C SER A 62 7.59 13.41 21.39
N ASP A 63 8.33 14.38 21.92
CA ASP A 63 8.43 15.75 21.37
C ASP A 63 9.49 15.86 20.26
N LYS A 64 9.96 14.72 19.74
CA LYS A 64 10.94 14.68 18.65
C LYS A 64 10.33 15.32 17.40
N LYS A 65 11.15 16.09 16.69
CA LYS A 65 10.81 16.74 15.42
C LYS A 65 11.49 16.00 14.28
N TYR A 66 10.78 15.90 13.17
CA TYR A 66 11.22 15.22 11.96
C TYR A 66 10.97 16.16 10.78
N ASP A 67 11.91 16.21 9.85
CA ASP A 67 11.77 17.02 8.63
C ASP A 67 10.94 16.30 7.57
N MET A 68 10.88 14.96 7.64
CA MET A 68 10.25 14.11 6.63
C MET A 68 9.74 12.79 7.22
N VAL A 69 8.61 12.31 6.70
CA VAL A 69 8.06 10.97 6.93
C VAL A 69 8.08 10.23 5.60
N ILE A 70 8.77 9.09 5.56
CA ILE A 70 8.92 8.28 4.34
C ILE A 70 8.19 6.95 4.57
N GLY A 71 7.34 6.55 3.64
CA GLY A 71 6.54 5.34 3.77
C GLY A 71 6.15 4.75 2.43
N GLU A 72 5.76 3.48 2.48
CA GLU A 72 5.25 2.77 1.32
C GLU A 72 3.75 3.07 1.11
N PHE A 73 3.38 3.42 -0.12
CA PHE A 73 2.02 3.69 -0.55
C PHE A 73 1.45 2.44 -1.23
N PHE A 74 0.62 1.70 -0.50
CA PHE A 74 -0.20 0.62 -1.02
C PHE A 74 -1.61 0.58 -0.40
N PHE A 75 -1.92 -0.38 0.47
CA PHE A 75 -3.20 -0.49 1.19
C PHE A 75 -3.18 0.16 2.57
N PHE A 76 -4.36 0.62 3.03
CA PHE A 76 -4.60 1.14 4.39
C PHE A 76 -3.70 2.32 4.77
N GLN A 77 -3.75 3.38 3.96
CA GLN A 77 -2.87 4.55 3.98
C GLN A 77 -3.06 5.50 5.16
N GLU A 78 -4.12 5.34 5.95
CA GLU A 78 -4.55 6.38 6.89
C GLU A 78 -3.49 6.67 7.97
N HIS A 79 -2.72 5.65 8.35
CA HIS A 79 -1.64 5.78 9.32
C HIS A 79 -0.49 6.66 8.82
N PHE A 80 -0.15 6.61 7.52
CA PHE A 80 0.89 7.44 6.94
C PHE A 80 0.52 8.91 6.98
N SER A 81 -0.72 9.23 6.60
CA SER A 81 -1.29 10.59 6.70
C SER A 81 -1.28 11.10 8.14
N TYR A 82 -1.69 10.25 9.10
CA TYR A 82 -1.63 10.60 10.52
C TYR A 82 -0.22 10.98 10.98
N LEU A 83 0.80 10.24 10.59
CA LEU A 83 2.19 10.52 10.97
C LEU A 83 2.69 11.84 10.38
N ILE A 84 2.37 12.12 9.12
CA ILE A 84 2.68 13.39 8.46
C ILE A 84 2.10 14.56 9.25
N HIS A 85 0.81 14.48 9.61
CA HIS A 85 0.13 15.50 10.40
C HIS A 85 0.65 15.60 11.84
N ARG A 86 0.95 14.47 12.49
CA ARG A 86 1.46 14.42 13.87
C ARG A 86 2.82 15.09 14.01
N PHE A 87 3.69 14.95 13.01
CA PHE A 87 5.03 15.50 13.04
C PHE A 87 5.16 16.86 12.33
N ASP A 88 4.11 17.30 11.62
CA ASP A 88 4.12 18.52 10.79
C ASP A 88 5.32 18.50 9.81
N ALA A 89 5.48 17.36 9.14
CA ALA A 89 6.66 17.02 8.36
C ALA A 89 6.31 16.73 6.89
N LEU A 90 7.29 16.78 5.99
CA LEU A 90 7.08 16.44 4.58
C LEU A 90 6.79 14.95 4.41
N GLY A 91 5.65 14.59 3.83
CA GLY A 91 5.34 13.21 3.46
C GLY A 91 5.96 12.80 2.13
N VAL A 92 6.73 11.71 2.10
CA VAL A 92 7.24 11.09 0.88
C VAL A 92 6.75 9.65 0.81
N ALA A 93 5.83 9.42 -0.12
CA ALA A 93 5.30 8.09 -0.42
C ALA A 93 6.06 7.48 -1.60
N PHE A 94 6.38 6.19 -1.51
CA PHE A 94 6.87 5.40 -2.64
C PHE A 94 5.99 4.16 -2.81
N SER A 95 5.74 3.70 -4.02
CA SER A 95 5.04 2.43 -4.25
C SER A 95 6.01 1.41 -4.81
N SER A 96 6.02 0.20 -4.24
CA SER A 96 6.74 -0.94 -4.80
C SER A 96 5.96 -1.61 -5.94
N ASN A 97 4.66 -1.29 -6.05
CA ASN A 97 3.79 -1.91 -7.03
C ASN A 97 3.85 -1.20 -8.39
N PRO A 98 3.55 -1.93 -9.47
CA PRO A 98 3.30 -1.33 -10.77
C PRO A 98 2.13 -0.35 -10.72
N ASP A 99 2.00 0.41 -11.79
CA ASP A 99 1.01 1.46 -11.94
C ASP A 99 -0.44 1.01 -11.63
N PHE A 100 -1.20 1.91 -11.00
CA PHE A 100 -2.63 1.71 -10.74
C PHE A 100 -3.41 3.00 -10.59
N SER A 101 -4.67 2.93 -11.03
CA SER A 101 -5.58 4.05 -11.15
C SER A 101 -5.70 4.88 -9.88
N TRP A 102 -5.80 4.23 -8.72
CA TRP A 102 -6.02 4.93 -7.46
C TRP A 102 -4.76 5.70 -7.00
N LEU A 103 -3.55 5.17 -7.17
CA LEU A 103 -2.32 5.91 -6.87
C LEU A 103 -2.19 7.13 -7.79
N ASN A 104 -2.53 6.97 -9.07
CA ASN A 104 -2.49 8.06 -10.04
C ASN A 104 -3.47 9.17 -9.64
N GLU A 105 -4.72 8.82 -9.32
CA GLU A 105 -5.74 9.77 -8.87
C GLU A 105 -5.27 10.55 -7.63
N MET A 106 -4.75 9.84 -6.62
CA MET A 106 -4.27 10.46 -5.37
C MET A 106 -3.04 11.35 -5.58
N SER A 107 -2.26 11.08 -6.62
CA SER A 107 -1.06 11.84 -7.00
C SER A 107 -1.35 12.95 -8.01
N GLY A 108 -2.61 13.10 -8.47
CA GLY A 108 -2.98 14.03 -9.54
C GLY A 108 -2.39 13.66 -10.91
N LEU A 109 -2.00 12.40 -11.10
CA LEU A 109 -1.53 11.87 -12.37
C LEU A 109 -2.71 11.43 -13.23
N PRO A 110 -2.63 11.59 -14.56
CA PRO A 110 -3.65 11.05 -15.44
C PRO A 110 -3.62 9.52 -15.39
N ASP A 111 -4.80 8.91 -15.36
CA ASP A 111 -4.96 7.46 -15.48
C ASP A 111 -5.72 7.13 -16.77
N ASN A 112 -5.17 6.21 -17.56
CA ASN A 112 -5.82 5.74 -18.79
C ASN A 112 -5.59 4.24 -19.02
N PRO A 113 -6.59 3.40 -18.72
CA PRO A 113 -6.48 1.95 -18.86
C PRO A 113 -6.26 1.48 -20.31
N ALA A 114 -6.50 2.33 -21.32
CA ALA A 114 -6.29 1.97 -22.72
C ALA A 114 -4.80 1.96 -23.13
N TYR A 115 -3.89 2.50 -22.33
CA TYR A 115 -2.45 2.44 -22.63
C TYR A 115 -1.56 2.28 -21.40
N MET A 116 -2.11 2.42 -20.19
CA MET A 116 -1.39 2.18 -18.95
C MET A 116 -1.61 0.73 -18.52
N SER A 117 -0.53 0.07 -18.13
CA SER A 117 -0.58 -1.27 -17.55
C SER A 117 -1.18 -1.19 -16.14
N HIS A 118 -1.92 -2.21 -15.74
CA HIS A 118 -2.49 -2.29 -14.39
C HIS A 118 -1.95 -3.54 -13.69
N PHE A 119 -1.51 -3.40 -12.43
CA PHE A 119 -0.93 -4.53 -11.66
C PHE A 119 -1.88 -5.73 -11.44
N PHE A 120 -3.18 -5.58 -11.67
CA PHE A 120 -4.17 -6.65 -11.58
C PHE A 120 -4.17 -7.58 -12.80
N THR A 121 -3.53 -7.16 -13.89
CA THR A 121 -3.47 -7.90 -15.15
C THR A 121 -2.05 -8.38 -15.42
N ASP A 122 -1.94 -9.49 -16.14
CA ASP A 122 -0.67 -10.03 -16.64
C ASP A 122 -0.29 -9.46 -18.01
N PHE A 123 -0.93 -8.36 -18.43
CA PHE A 123 -0.66 -7.76 -19.72
C PHE A 123 0.70 -7.06 -19.75
N SER A 124 1.34 -7.08 -20.92
CA SER A 124 2.63 -6.41 -21.13
C SER A 124 2.49 -4.88 -21.20
N ASP A 125 3.62 -4.19 -21.32
CA ASP A 125 3.69 -2.75 -21.65
C ASP A 125 3.09 -2.42 -23.03
N LYS A 126 2.92 -3.43 -23.90
CA LYS A 126 2.34 -3.31 -25.23
C LYS A 126 1.00 -4.02 -25.31
N LEU A 127 -0.07 -3.29 -25.03
CA LEU A 127 -1.44 -3.81 -25.09
C LEU A 127 -1.94 -3.95 -26.54
N THR A 128 -2.48 -5.11 -26.89
CA THR A 128 -3.31 -5.30 -28.08
C THR A 128 -4.65 -4.60 -27.92
N PHE A 129 -5.40 -4.40 -29.01
CA PHE A 129 -6.72 -3.76 -28.93
C PHE A 129 -7.66 -4.46 -27.92
N TYR A 130 -7.68 -5.79 -27.90
CA TYR A 130 -8.53 -6.55 -26.99
C TYR A 130 -8.13 -6.39 -25.52
N GLU A 131 -6.82 -6.36 -25.22
CA GLU A 131 -6.32 -6.13 -23.86
C GLU A 131 -6.66 -4.72 -23.37
N ARG A 132 -6.63 -3.71 -24.24
CA ARG A 132 -7.06 -2.34 -23.90
C ARG A 132 -8.53 -2.28 -23.52
N VAL A 133 -9.39 -2.96 -24.29
CA VAL A 133 -10.83 -3.06 -23.98
C VAL A 133 -11.03 -3.81 -22.68
N LYS A 134 -10.29 -4.90 -22.44
CA LYS A 134 -10.39 -5.66 -21.20
C LYS A 134 -9.89 -4.89 -19.98
N ASN A 135 -8.90 -4.00 -20.13
CA ASN A 135 -8.45 -3.11 -19.04
C ASN A 135 -9.48 -2.05 -18.64
N THR A 136 -10.38 -1.67 -19.57
CA THR A 136 -11.43 -0.67 -19.29
C THR A 136 -12.70 -1.25 -18.64
N LEU A 137 -12.81 -2.58 -18.54
CA LEU A 137 -14.00 -3.31 -18.08
C LEU A 137 -13.78 -3.95 -16.71
#